data_AF-A0A927FDH6-F1
#
_entry.id   AF-A0A927FDH6-F1
#
_cell.length_a   1.000
_cell.length_b   1.000
_cell.length_c   1.000
_cell.angle_alpha   90.00
_cell.angle_beta   90.00
_cell.angle_gamma   90.00
#
_symmetry.space_group_name_H-M   'P 1'
#
loop_
_entity.id
_entity.type
_entity.pdbx_description
1 polymer ?
#
loop_
_entity_poly.entity_id
_entity_poly.type
_entity_poly.pdbx_seq_one_letter_code
_entity_poly.pdbx_strand_id
1 'polypeptide(L)'
;MNPAKTEAILREHVRLCSDLHQLFIEEGQLMRSTGEPPSEEFLEKKKKFVGVLDKGLELLRMINESDEPVSPILSPLVKECRDKIMKLMIVDRENERLLLKCSLPPRMKEAYSKVAPGQVARAYGKFAK
;
A
#
# COMPACT_ATOMS: atom_id res chain seq x y z
N MET A 1 21.06 5.58 -22.55
CA MET A 1 21.21 4.36 -21.72
C MET A 1 20.79 3.12 -22.52
N ASN A 2 21.52 2.00 -22.44
CA ASN A 2 21.17 0.78 -23.18
C ASN A 2 19.73 0.32 -22.83
N PRO A 3 18.82 0.13 -23.80
CA PRO A 3 17.41 -0.25 -23.54
C PRO A 3 17.27 -1.55 -22.73
N ALA A 4 18.20 -2.50 -22.90
CA ALA A 4 18.21 -3.74 -22.12
C ALA A 4 18.48 -3.50 -20.62
N LYS A 5 19.31 -2.50 -20.30
CA LYS A 5 19.60 -2.12 -18.90
C LYS A 5 18.38 -1.44 -18.26
N THR A 6 17.71 -0.56 -18.99
CA THR A 6 16.46 0.09 -18.55
C THR A 6 15.36 -0.95 -18.32
N GLU A 7 15.22 -1.93 -19.22
CA GLU A 7 14.27 -3.03 -19.05
C GLU A 7 14.55 -3.85 -17.79
N ALA A 8 15.81 -4.23 -17.56
CA ALA A 8 16.20 -5.00 -16.38
C ALA A 8 15.87 -4.26 -15.07
N ILE A 9 16.15 -2.94 -15.01
CA ILE A 9 15.83 -2.10 -13.86
C ILE A 9 14.31 -2.07 -13.62
N LEU A 10 13.52 -1.84 -14.68
CA LEU A 10 12.07 -1.78 -14.57
C LEU A 10 11.47 -3.13 -14.12
N ARG A 11 11.95 -4.25 -14.67
CA ARG A 11 11.51 -5.60 -14.26
C ARG A 11 11.82 -5.89 -12.81
N GLU A 12 13.02 -5.53 -12.35
CA GLU A 12 13.39 -5.70 -10.95
C GLU A 12 12.50 -4.84 -10.05
N HIS A 13 12.20 -3.60 -10.44
CA HIS A 13 11.27 -2.74 -9.70
C HIS A 13 9.85 -3.33 -9.62
N VAL A 14 9.32 -3.90 -10.71
CA VAL A 14 8.02 -4.61 -10.70
C VAL A 14 8.04 -5.79 -9.72
N ARG A 15 9.13 -6.56 -9.70
CA ARG A 15 9.31 -7.70 -8.80
C ARG A 15 9.29 -7.23 -7.34
N LEU A 16 10.07 -6.21 -7.01
CA LEU A 16 10.13 -5.61 -5.67
C LEU A 16 8.79 -5.07 -5.20
N CYS A 17 8.08 -4.34 -6.06
CA CYS A 17 6.74 -3.84 -5.76
C CYS A 17 5.73 -4.99 -5.58
N SER A 18 5.90 -6.11 -6.28
CA SER A 18 5.04 -7.29 -6.10
C SER A 18 5.32 -8.01 -4.78
N ASP A 19 6.59 -8.17 -4.40
CA ASP A 19 6.99 -8.76 -3.12
C ASP A 19 6.46 -7.91 -1.95
N LEU A 20 6.59 -6.59 -2.03
CA LEU A 20 6.10 -5.68 -0.99
C LEU A 20 4.56 -5.65 -0.93
N HIS A 21 3.89 -5.69 -2.08
CA HIS A 21 2.42 -5.79 -2.12
C HIS A 21 1.93 -7.08 -1.44
N GLN A 22 2.61 -8.20 -1.63
CA GLN A 22 2.30 -9.45 -0.94
C GLN A 22 2.46 -9.32 0.58
N LEU A 23 3.54 -8.68 1.03
CA LEU A 23 3.75 -8.38 2.45
C LEU A 23 2.62 -7.52 3.02
N PHE A 24 2.13 -6.51 2.28
CA PHE A 24 1.02 -5.67 2.76
C PHE A 24 -0.31 -6.43 2.82
N ILE A 25 -0.55 -7.37 1.90
CA ILE A 25 -1.72 -8.26 2.00
C ILE A 25 -1.65 -9.09 3.28
N GLU A 26 -0.49 -9.67 3.59
CA GLU A 26 -0.25 -10.45 4.79
C GLU A 26 -0.45 -9.61 6.07
N GLU A 27 0.07 -8.38 6.10
CA GLU A 27 -0.14 -7.42 7.20
C GLU A 27 -1.64 -7.19 7.46
N GLY A 28 -2.39 -6.92 6.39
CA GLY A 28 -3.83 -6.71 6.47
C GLY A 28 -4.59 -7.95 6.93
N GLN A 29 -4.17 -9.14 6.50
CA GLN A 29 -4.76 -10.42 6.95
C GLN A 29 -4.48 -10.68 8.43
N LEU A 30 -3.27 -10.41 8.91
CA LEU A 30 -2.90 -10.54 10.32
C LEU A 30 -3.74 -9.60 11.19
N MET A 31 -3.85 -8.32 10.82
CA MET A 31 -4.67 -7.36 11.57
C MET A 31 -6.16 -7.72 11.57
N ARG A 32 -6.70 -8.23 10.45
CA ARG A 32 -8.11 -8.65 10.36
C ARG A 32 -8.41 -9.90 11.19
N SER A 33 -7.46 -10.84 11.28
CA SER A 33 -7.65 -12.11 11.99
C SER A 33 -7.43 -11.98 13.49
N THR A 34 -6.40 -11.24 13.91
CA THR A 34 -6.05 -11.05 15.34
C THR A 34 -6.81 -9.88 15.97
N GLY A 35 -7.19 -8.87 15.18
CA GLY A 35 -7.74 -7.60 15.71
C GLY A 35 -6.69 -6.76 16.45
N GLU A 36 -5.41 -7.13 16.33
CA GLU A 36 -4.27 -6.53 16.99
C GLU A 36 -3.32 -5.89 15.97
N PRO A 37 -2.52 -4.89 16.38
CA PRO A 37 -1.48 -4.34 15.53
C PRO A 37 -0.43 -5.41 15.15
N PRO A 38 0.29 -5.23 14.01
CA PRO A 38 1.35 -6.15 13.60
C PRO A 38 2.43 -6.31 14.67
N SER A 39 3.01 -7.51 14.77
CA SER A 39 4.10 -7.79 15.71
C SER A 39 5.38 -7.04 15.32
N GLU A 40 6.27 -6.87 16.29
CA GLU A 40 7.57 -6.23 16.06
C GLU A 40 8.43 -7.00 15.05
N GLU A 41 8.33 -8.35 15.03
CA GLU A 41 8.99 -9.18 14.01
C GLU A 41 8.49 -8.85 12.60
N PHE A 42 7.19 -8.59 12.44
CA PHE A 42 6.61 -8.21 11.16
C PHE A 42 7.08 -6.82 10.73
N LEU A 43 7.14 -5.86 11.66
CA LEU A 43 7.66 -4.52 11.40
C LEU A 43 9.13 -4.55 10.98
N GLU A 44 9.96 -5.39 11.59
CA GLU A 44 11.36 -5.57 11.18
C GLU A 44 11.49 -6.15 9.77
N LYS A 45 10.61 -7.10 9.38
CA LYS A 45 10.54 -7.59 8.00
C LYS A 45 10.20 -6.45 7.03
N LYS A 46 9.19 -5.63 7.35
CA LYS A 46 8.77 -4.48 6.55
C LYS A 46 9.87 -3.41 6.41
N LYS A 47 10.61 -3.12 7.49
CA LYS A 47 11.75 -2.16 7.45
C LYS A 47 12.84 -2.55 6.47
N LYS A 48 13.12 -3.86 6.29
CA LYS A 48 14.13 -4.32 5.31
C LYS A 48 13.77 -3.95 3.87
N PHE A 49 12.49 -3.83 3.55
CA PHE A 49 12.04 -3.43 2.21
C PHE A 49 12.24 -1.95 1.93
N VAL A 50 12.33 -1.08 2.95
CA VAL A 50 12.55 0.36 2.76
C VAL A 50 13.87 0.61 2.03
N GLY A 51 14.96 0.02 2.51
CA GLY A 51 16.27 0.17 1.85
C GLY A 51 16.34 -0.46 0.45
N VAL A 52 15.46 -1.41 0.14
CA VAL A 52 15.36 -2.01 -1.19
C VAL A 52 14.57 -1.11 -2.15
N LEU A 53 13.52 -0.46 -1.66
CA LEU A 53 12.77 0.56 -2.41
C LEU A 53 13.63 1.79 -2.69
N ASP A 54 14.44 2.25 -1.74
CA ASP A 54 15.33 3.40 -1.92
C ASP A 54 16.30 3.16 -3.09
N LYS A 55 16.93 1.97 -3.13
CA LYS A 55 17.78 1.55 -4.26
C LYS A 55 17.00 1.49 -5.57
N GLY A 56 15.75 0.99 -5.53
CA GLY A 56 14.87 0.96 -6.69
C GLY A 56 14.57 2.38 -7.22
N LEU A 57 14.32 3.33 -6.32
CA LEU A 57 14.08 4.74 -6.66
C LEU A 57 15.32 5.41 -7.25
N GLU A 58 16.50 5.16 -6.71
CA GLU A 58 17.77 5.65 -7.28
C GLU A 58 17.95 5.15 -8.72
N LEU A 59 17.67 3.87 -8.97
CA LEU A 59 17.75 3.28 -10.32
C LEU A 59 16.73 3.90 -11.28
N LEU A 60 15.50 4.16 -10.84
CA LEU A 60 14.49 4.85 -11.64
C LEU A 60 14.86 6.32 -11.89
N ARG A 61 15.47 6.98 -10.91
CA ARG A 61 15.94 8.36 -11.04
C ARG A 61 17.05 8.47 -12.08
N MET A 62 17.99 7.53 -12.11
CA MET A 62 19.01 7.45 -13.16
C MET A 62 18.42 7.27 -14.57
N ILE A 63 17.30 6.54 -14.70
CA ILE A 63 16.58 6.45 -15.98
C ILE A 63 15.99 7.81 -16.35
N ASN A 64 15.36 8.50 -15.40
CA ASN A 64 14.70 9.78 -15.65
C ASN A 64 15.69 10.94 -15.90
N GLU A 65 16.88 10.89 -15.29
CA GLU A 65 17.96 11.87 -15.50
C GLU A 65 18.75 11.62 -16.79
N SER A 66 18.51 10.50 -17.48
CA SER A 66 19.07 10.32 -18.81
C SER A 66 18.28 11.15 -19.83
N ASP A 67 18.97 12.02 -20.58
CA ASP A 67 18.36 12.85 -21.64
C ASP A 67 17.79 12.04 -22.84
N GLU A 68 17.88 10.71 -22.78
CA GLU A 68 17.32 9.83 -23.79
C GLU A 68 15.88 9.46 -23.45
N PRO A 69 14.93 9.64 -24.39
CA PRO A 69 13.55 9.24 -24.18
C PRO A 69 13.47 7.72 -23.99
N VAL A 70 12.67 7.29 -23.02
CA VAL A 70 12.39 5.86 -22.79
C VAL A 70 11.79 5.27 -24.06
N SER A 71 12.39 4.16 -24.53
CA SER A 71 11.95 3.48 -25.75
C SER A 71 10.46 3.11 -25.68
N PRO A 72 9.67 3.33 -26.75
CA PRO A 72 8.26 2.94 -26.81
C PRO A 72 8.02 1.45 -26.52
N ILE A 73 9.01 0.60 -26.78
CA ILE A 73 8.97 -0.85 -26.50
C ILE A 73 8.80 -1.11 -24.99
N LEU A 74 9.31 -0.22 -24.13
CA LEU A 74 9.23 -0.33 -22.67
C LEU A 74 7.95 0.29 -22.09
N SER A 75 7.12 0.96 -22.91
CA SER A 75 5.88 1.59 -22.46
C SER A 75 4.93 0.64 -21.70
N PRO A 76 4.71 -0.63 -22.14
CA PRO A 76 3.89 -1.57 -21.38
C PRO A 76 4.47 -1.88 -19.99
N LEU A 77 5.79 -2.00 -19.88
CA LEU A 77 6.47 -2.30 -18.63
C LEU A 77 6.46 -1.12 -17.66
N VAL A 78 6.59 0.11 -18.18
CA VAL A 78 6.41 1.34 -17.39
C VAL A 78 4.98 1.44 -16.86
N LYS A 79 3.98 1.10 -17.70
CA LYS A 79 2.58 1.05 -17.26
C LYS A 79 2.38 0.02 -16.15
N GLU A 80 2.94 -1.17 -16.31
CA GLU A 80 2.89 -2.22 -15.28
C GLU A 80 3.51 -1.76 -13.96
N CYS A 81 4.66 -1.09 -13.99
CA CYS A 81 5.27 -0.50 -12.80
C CYS A 81 4.30 0.46 -12.08
N ARG A 82 3.69 1.39 -12.83
CA ARG A 82 2.74 2.36 -12.29
C ARG A 82 1.53 1.67 -11.67
N ASP A 83 0.95 0.69 -12.36
CA ASP A 83 -0.21 -0.05 -11.87
C ASP A 83 0.11 -0.80 -10.57
N LYS A 84 1.33 -1.36 -10.44
CA LYS A 84 1.78 -2.02 -9.21
C LYS A 84 1.97 -1.06 -8.05
N ILE A 85 2.59 0.10 -8.29
CA ILE A 85 2.75 1.14 -7.27
C ILE A 85 1.37 1.61 -6.77
N MET A 86 0.43 1.87 -7.68
CA MET A 86 -0.92 2.28 -7.32
C MET A 86 -1.64 1.23 -6.45
N LYS A 87 -1.55 -0.05 -6.82
CA LYS A 87 -2.11 -1.15 -6.00
C LYS A 87 -1.50 -1.17 -4.60
N LEU A 88 -0.18 -1.01 -4.52
CA LEU A 88 0.55 -0.97 -3.26
C LEU A 88 0.06 0.17 -2.36
N MET A 89 -0.09 1.39 -2.90
CA MET A 89 -0.61 2.54 -2.15
C MET A 89 -2.06 2.34 -1.67
N ILE A 90 -2.89 1.67 -2.47
CA ILE A 90 -4.28 1.36 -2.08
C ILE A 90 -4.29 0.42 -0.87
N VAL A 91 -3.53 -0.68 -0.95
CA VAL A 91 -3.47 -1.67 0.15
C VAL A 91 -2.84 -1.06 1.40
N ASP A 92 -1.81 -0.23 1.26
CA ASP A 92 -1.19 0.47 2.39
C ASP A 92 -2.19 1.36 3.12
N ARG A 93 -2.97 2.16 2.38
CA ARG A 93 -4.04 2.98 2.94
C ARG A 93 -5.12 2.16 3.65
N GLU A 94 -5.45 0.98 3.14
CA GLU A 94 -6.37 0.06 3.82
C GLU A 94 -5.79 -0.47 5.12
N ASN A 95 -4.50 -0.83 5.12
CA ASN A 95 -3.77 -1.31 6.28
C ASN A 95 -3.65 -0.23 7.36
N GLU A 96 -3.34 1.03 7.01
CA GLU A 96 -3.33 2.15 7.95
C GLU A 96 -4.70 2.33 8.63
N ARG A 97 -5.79 2.24 7.86
CA ARG A 97 -7.15 2.31 8.41
C ARG A 97 -7.45 1.16 9.36
N LEU A 98 -6.96 -0.05 9.05
CA LEU A 98 -7.10 -1.22 9.93
C LEU A 98 -6.25 -1.06 11.20
N LEU A 99 -5.02 -0.57 11.08
CA LEU A 99 -4.13 -0.31 12.19
C LEU A 99 -4.75 0.69 13.17
N LEU A 100 -5.34 1.78 12.66
CA LEU A 100 -6.08 2.73 13.47
C LEU A 100 -7.21 2.06 14.25
N LYS A 101 -8.00 1.19 13.61
CA LYS A 101 -9.07 0.44 14.29
C LYS A 101 -8.53 -0.51 15.36
N CYS A 102 -7.42 -1.19 15.10
CA CYS A 102 -6.80 -2.12 16.05
C CYS A 102 -6.22 -1.37 17.26
N SER A 103 -5.66 -0.17 17.02
CA SER A 103 -5.00 0.67 18.02
C SER A 103 -5.96 1.54 18.85
N LEU A 104 -7.26 1.58 18.51
CA LEU A 104 -8.23 2.34 19.30
C LEU A 104 -8.36 1.76 20.72
N PRO A 105 -8.43 2.61 21.76
CA PRO A 105 -8.72 2.16 23.13
C PRO A 105 -10.05 1.38 23.18
N PRO A 106 -10.19 0.38 24.06
CA PRO A 106 -11.41 -0.43 24.17
C PRO A 106 -12.70 0.40 24.31
N ARG A 107 -12.63 1.50 25.07
CA ARG A 107 -13.76 2.45 25.26
C ARG A 107 -14.21 3.14 23.97
N MET A 108 -13.31 3.39 23.01
CA MET A 108 -13.67 3.95 21.70
C MET A 108 -14.11 2.89 20.70
N LYS A 109 -13.59 1.66 20.79
CA LYS A 109 -14.07 0.52 19.99
C LYS A 109 -15.57 0.27 20.22
N GLU A 110 -16.03 0.34 21.48
CA GLU A 110 -17.45 0.21 21.85
C GLU A 110 -18.33 1.37 21.35
N ALA A 111 -17.79 2.59 21.23
CA ALA A 111 -18.53 3.74 20.71
C ALA A 111 -18.78 3.61 19.20
N TYR A 112 -17.80 3.10 18.45
CA TYR A 112 -17.92 2.84 17.01
C TYR A 112 -18.78 1.62 16.68
N SER A 113 -18.82 0.59 17.55
CA SER A 113 -19.65 -0.59 17.34
C SER A 113 -21.15 -0.36 17.61
N LYS A 114 -21.50 0.77 18.26
CA LYS A 114 -22.87 1.05 18.74
C LYS A 114 -23.73 1.91 17.80
N VAL A 115 -23.31 2.19 16.57
CA VAL A 115 -24.22 2.83 15.60
C VAL A 115 -25.15 1.77 15.01
N ALA A 116 -26.16 1.39 15.79
CA ALA A 116 -27.24 0.54 15.30
C ALA A 116 -27.99 1.29 14.17
N PRO A 117 -28.36 0.62 13.06
CA PRO A 117 -29.04 1.25 11.92
C PRO A 117 -30.27 2.11 12.29
N GLY A 118 -30.96 1.75 13.38
CA GLY A 118 -32.12 2.51 13.89
C GLY A 118 -31.79 3.90 14.47
N GLN A 119 -30.56 4.19 14.88
CA GLN A 119 -30.18 5.51 15.38
C GLN A 119 -30.01 6.53 14.25
N VAL A 120 -29.55 6.09 13.08
CA VAL A 120 -29.45 6.93 11.88
C VAL A 120 -30.86 7.28 11.38
N ALA A 121 -31.77 6.31 11.33
CA ALA A 121 -33.17 6.54 10.94
C ALA A 121 -33.90 7.55 11.86
N ARG A 122 -33.63 7.53 13.17
CA ARG A 122 -34.18 8.52 14.13
C ARG A 122 -33.62 9.92 13.94
N ALA A 123 -32.36 10.05 13.52
CA ALA A 123 -31.74 11.35 13.27
C ALA A 123 -32.35 12.03 12.04
N TYR A 124 -32.51 11.30 10.93
CA TYR A 124 -33.09 11.85 9.69
C TYR A 124 -34.61 11.98 9.73
N GLY A 125 -35.32 11.14 10.49
CA GLY A 125 -36.77 11.28 10.69
C GLY A 125 -37.17 12.56 11.45
N LYS A 126 -36.23 13.21 12.15
CA LYS A 126 -36.48 14.46 12.88
C LYS A 126 -36.41 15.72 12.00
N PHE A 127 -35.85 15.62 10.79
CA PHE A 127 -35.75 16.71 9.81
C PHE A 127 -36.72 16.55 8.63
N ALA A 128 -37.51 15.48 8.60
CA ALA A 128 -38.60 15.29 7.64
C ALA A 128 -39.90 15.90 8.22
N LYS A 129 -39.99 17.23 8.25
CA LYS A 129 -41.25 17.95 8.44
C LYS A 129 -41.28 19.18 7.55
#